data_AF-A0A351ZW21-F1
#
_entry.id   AF-A0A351ZW21-F1
#
_cell.length_a   1.000
_cell.length_b   1.000
_cell.length_c   1.000
_cell.angle_alpha   90.00
_cell.angle_beta   90.00
_cell.angle_gamma   90.00
#
_symmetry.space_group_name_H-M   'P 1'
#
loop_
_entity.id
_entity.type
_entity.pdbx_description
1 polymer ?
#
loop_
_entity_poly.entity_id
_entity_poly.type
_entity_poly.pdbx_seq_one_letter_code
_entity_poly.pdbx_strand_id
1 'polypeptide(L)'
;MVRRILINATSGHLRVAITEDGKLAELFTEAPDSEHQVGNIYLGRVMKVAQGMNAAFVDIGLEQDAFLHFSDVDSTMEEDATDDGDDDRPLSESVGSADVALRTSKADSKRRLPTFSTKRSGQIKINLQAKQMVVVQVTREAYHQKGVRITTKVGLTGRNVVLLPFEETIGISRRITQPRERKRLRQIATSLLEPGMGCIIRTAAQGLTDDDVRRDFTSLLEDWREIEKDVRTATGPMLLHREESISHSVIRDVLKEDVAQVVVDDRKVFRDVKAYVQRSAPHLLDRLEFYGDTRPMLDVYGIERDVLLSHSRRVPLVSGGSLIIDHTEAMVVIDVNSGRASNERTQEGIAVKTNFEAVKEVARQLRLRDIGGMIMIDFIDMNQEENRRRLVNEMRRELLRDRAKTVVHPLSPLGIMQMTRQRIRQSMAERTSQECPFCLGTGRVISPESVVADIDRWLRRFRAGTWSLGVTVATHPYIVHYIERNKSTTLNRWLRSYFLRVHMREDESIEAGDFRCFSGTSSNEITNRYL
;
A
#
# COMPACT_ATOMS: atom_id res chain seq x y z
N MET A 1 -2.84 -13.83 24.34
CA MET A 1 -3.10 -12.84 23.28
C MET A 1 -4.40 -13.21 22.62
N VAL A 2 -5.43 -12.38 22.77
CA VAL A 2 -6.77 -12.63 22.19
C VAL A 2 -6.86 -11.85 20.88
N ARG A 3 -7.00 -12.56 19.76
CA ARG A 3 -7.20 -11.95 18.44
C ARG A 3 -8.66 -11.99 18.03
N ARG A 4 -9.20 -10.90 17.48
CA ARG A 4 -10.52 -10.87 16.84
C ARG A 4 -10.46 -10.20 15.49
N ILE A 5 -11.34 -10.60 14.59
CA ILE A 5 -11.56 -9.96 13.30
C ILE A 5 -12.95 -9.32 13.35
N LEU A 6 -13.04 -8.03 13.09
CA LEU A 6 -14.29 -7.27 13.08
C LEU A 6 -14.52 -6.78 11.65
N ILE A 7 -15.65 -7.14 11.04
CA ILE A 7 -16.03 -6.76 9.68
C ILE A 7 -17.24 -5.83 9.80
N ASN A 8 -17.00 -4.54 9.56
CA ASN A 8 -18.01 -3.50 9.56
C ASN A 8 -18.34 -3.11 8.11
N ALA A 9 -19.61 -3.14 7.75
CA ALA A 9 -20.07 -2.56 6.48
C ALA A 9 -20.99 -1.37 6.76
N THR A 10 -20.67 -0.21 6.21
CA THR A 10 -21.46 1.01 6.41
C THR A 10 -21.42 1.87 5.15
N SER A 11 -22.60 2.22 4.62
CA SER A 11 -22.76 3.08 3.43
C SER A 11 -21.91 2.63 2.23
N GLY A 12 -21.78 1.32 2.02
CA GLY A 12 -20.98 0.75 0.93
C GLY A 12 -19.47 0.68 1.21
N HIS A 13 -18.98 1.27 2.31
CA HIS A 13 -17.61 1.07 2.77
C HIS A 13 -17.52 -0.22 3.60
N LEU A 14 -16.56 -1.06 3.27
CA LEU A 14 -16.24 -2.27 4.02
C LEU A 14 -14.95 -2.03 4.81
N ARG A 15 -15.00 -2.21 6.13
CA ARG A 15 -13.86 -2.07 7.04
C ARG A 15 -13.63 -3.41 7.74
N VAL A 16 -12.41 -3.94 7.63
CA VAL A 16 -11.99 -5.14 8.36
C VAL A 16 -10.90 -4.76 9.34
N ALA A 17 -11.23 -4.78 10.63
CA ALA A 17 -10.32 -4.48 11.72
C ALA A 17 -9.83 -5.76 12.39
N ILE A 18 -8.52 -5.91 12.54
CA ILE A 18 -7.91 -6.99 13.31
C ILE A 18 -7.47 -6.42 14.64
N THR A 19 -7.95 -7.02 15.72
CA THR A 19 -7.63 -6.61 17.08
C THR A 19 -6.71 -7.60 17.77
N GLU A 20 -5.78 -7.09 18.56
CA GLU A 20 -4.82 -7.83 19.37
C GLU A 20 -4.96 -7.35 20.82
N ASP A 21 -5.44 -8.22 21.72
CA ASP A 21 -5.68 -7.88 23.13
C ASP A 21 -6.58 -6.64 23.32
N GLY A 22 -7.59 -6.51 22.44
CA GLY A 22 -8.57 -5.42 22.47
C GLY A 22 -8.11 -4.11 21.84
N LYS A 23 -6.87 -4.03 21.32
CA LYS A 23 -6.37 -2.87 20.57
C LYS A 23 -6.37 -3.14 19.07
N LEU A 24 -6.59 -2.11 18.26
CA LEU A 24 -6.51 -2.23 16.81
C LEU A 24 -5.06 -2.49 16.37
N ALA A 25 -4.82 -3.57 15.62
CA ALA A 25 -3.50 -3.93 15.12
C ALA A 25 -3.35 -3.66 13.62
N GLU A 26 -4.37 -4.00 12.84
CA GLU A 26 -4.41 -3.78 11.40
C GLU A 26 -5.83 -3.33 11.02
N LEU A 27 -5.92 -2.43 10.04
CA LEU A 27 -7.20 -1.96 9.49
C LEU A 27 -7.14 -2.06 7.97
N PHE A 28 -8.14 -2.71 7.41
CA PHE A 28 -8.37 -2.79 5.98
C PHE A 28 -9.65 -2.04 5.66
N THR A 29 -9.63 -1.23 4.61
CA THR A 29 -10.80 -0.50 4.15
C THR A 29 -10.97 -0.73 2.66
N GLU A 30 -12.21 -0.79 2.18
CA GLU A 30 -12.56 -0.88 0.76
C GLU A 30 -13.72 0.10 0.53
N ALA A 31 -13.57 1.00 -0.44
CA ALA A 31 -14.58 1.97 -0.80
C ALA A 31 -15.54 1.37 -1.84
N PRO A 32 -16.81 1.81 -1.89
CA PRO A 32 -17.81 1.22 -2.77
C PRO A 32 -17.45 1.31 -4.27
N ASP A 33 -16.73 2.36 -4.67
CA ASP A 33 -16.32 2.60 -6.07
C ASP A 33 -14.87 2.21 -6.36
N SER A 34 -14.12 1.73 -5.35
CA SER A 34 -12.75 1.24 -5.55
C SER A 34 -12.80 -0.26 -5.81
N GLU A 35 -12.78 -0.68 -7.07
CA GLU A 35 -12.52 -2.10 -7.36
C GLU A 35 -11.08 -2.42 -6.96
N HIS A 36 -10.89 -3.30 -5.97
CA HIS A 36 -9.57 -3.83 -5.66
C HIS A 36 -9.06 -4.63 -6.86
N GLN A 37 -8.02 -4.12 -7.52
CA GLN A 37 -7.50 -4.76 -8.74
C GLN A 37 -6.31 -5.69 -8.47
N VAL A 38 -5.67 -5.59 -7.30
CA VAL A 38 -4.53 -6.45 -6.96
C VAL A 38 -4.98 -7.90 -6.89
N GLY A 39 -4.23 -8.79 -7.54
CA GLY A 39 -4.57 -10.20 -7.64
C GLY A 39 -5.40 -10.55 -8.88
N ASN A 40 -6.14 -9.59 -9.46
CA ASN A 40 -6.90 -9.82 -10.69
C ASN A 40 -5.98 -10.31 -11.82
N ILE A 41 -6.50 -11.24 -12.61
CA ILE A 41 -5.83 -11.81 -13.77
C ILE A 41 -6.55 -11.31 -15.02
N TYR A 42 -5.78 -10.76 -15.95
CA TYR A 42 -6.26 -10.24 -17.21
C TYR A 42 -5.59 -10.96 -18.37
N LEU A 43 -6.31 -11.07 -19.48
CA LEU A 43 -5.70 -11.25 -20.78
C LEU A 43 -5.35 -9.84 -21.28
N GLY A 44 -4.06 -9.55 -21.44
CA GLY A 44 -3.57 -8.25 -21.90
C GLY A 44 -2.96 -8.30 -23.29
N ARG A 45 -2.91 -7.17 -23.98
CA ARG A 45 -2.24 -7.00 -25.28
C ARG A 45 -1.00 -6.12 -25.14
N VAL A 46 0.17 -6.63 -25.50
CA VAL A 46 1.41 -5.84 -25.49
C VAL A 46 1.29 -4.71 -26.50
N MET A 47 1.26 -3.47 -26.04
CA MET A 47 1.19 -2.29 -26.90
C MET A 47 2.57 -1.86 -27.37
N LYS A 48 3.52 -1.79 -26.44
CA LYS A 48 4.88 -1.30 -26.70
C LYS A 48 5.90 -2.00 -25.82
N VAL A 49 7.04 -2.37 -26.39
CA VAL A 49 8.20 -2.86 -25.64
C VAL A 49 9.22 -1.72 -25.56
N ALA A 50 9.54 -1.28 -24.35
CA ALA A 50 10.45 -0.17 -24.07
C ALA A 50 11.76 -0.70 -23.46
N GLN A 51 12.72 -1.03 -24.33
CA GLN A 51 14.02 -1.59 -23.92
C GLN A 51 14.79 -0.67 -22.96
N GLY A 52 14.77 0.66 -23.16
CA GLY A 52 15.44 1.61 -22.27
C GLY A 52 14.90 1.66 -20.84
N MET A 53 13.67 1.17 -20.61
CA MET A 53 13.03 1.10 -19.28
C MET A 53 13.01 -0.33 -18.72
N ASN A 54 13.59 -1.29 -19.43
CA ASN A 54 13.47 -2.71 -19.13
C ASN A 54 12.01 -3.17 -18.88
N ALA A 55 11.07 -2.69 -19.71
CA ALA A 55 9.65 -2.93 -19.52
C ALA A 55 8.84 -3.01 -20.82
N ALA A 56 7.61 -3.53 -20.70
CA ALA A 56 6.58 -3.49 -21.72
C ALA A 56 5.30 -2.85 -21.17
N PHE A 57 4.58 -2.15 -22.04
CA PHE A 57 3.27 -1.59 -21.78
C PHE A 57 2.21 -2.53 -22.35
N VAL A 58 1.24 -2.89 -21.53
CA VAL A 58 0.22 -3.91 -21.85
C VAL A 58 -1.16 -3.30 -21.62
N ASP A 59 -1.98 -3.28 -22.67
CA ASP A 59 -3.39 -2.93 -22.58
C ASP A 59 -4.15 -4.09 -21.94
N ILE A 60 -4.76 -3.83 -20.79
CA ILE A 60 -5.60 -4.79 -20.04
C ILE A 60 -7.07 -4.34 -19.98
N GLY A 61 -7.46 -3.35 -20.78
CA GLY A 61 -8.82 -2.79 -20.81
C GLY A 61 -9.06 -1.68 -19.78
N LEU A 62 -8.01 -1.12 -19.17
CA LEU A 62 -8.09 0.07 -18.30
C LEU A 62 -7.76 1.35 -19.08
N GLU A 63 -8.01 2.52 -18.49
CA GLU A 63 -7.73 3.82 -19.12
C GLU A 63 -6.24 4.05 -19.42
N GLN A 64 -5.35 3.46 -18.62
CA GLN A 64 -3.90 3.53 -18.80
C GLN A 64 -3.31 2.13 -19.00
N ASP A 65 -2.33 2.03 -19.91
CA ASP A 65 -1.57 0.80 -20.12
C ASP A 65 -0.86 0.36 -18.83
N ALA A 66 -0.93 -0.94 -18.56
CA ALA A 66 -0.25 -1.57 -17.45
C ALA A 66 1.25 -1.73 -17.72
N PHE A 67 2.06 -1.63 -16.67
CA PHE A 67 3.52 -1.71 -16.71
C PHE A 67 4.01 -3.11 -16.33
N LEU A 68 4.62 -3.82 -17.28
CA LEU A 68 5.27 -5.11 -17.10
C LEU A 68 6.79 -4.93 -17.11
N HIS A 69 7.44 -5.07 -15.95
CA HIS A 69 8.90 -5.05 -15.88
C HIS A 69 9.47 -6.41 -16.33
N PHE A 70 10.63 -6.42 -16.98
CA PHE A 70 11.13 -7.67 -17.55
C PHE A 70 11.55 -8.74 -16.51
N SER A 71 11.90 -8.36 -15.28
CA SER A 71 12.10 -9.33 -14.18
C SER A 71 10.84 -10.10 -13.78
N ASP A 72 9.68 -9.55 -14.14
CA ASP A 72 8.36 -10.06 -13.78
C ASP A 72 7.78 -10.90 -14.93
N VAL A 73 8.62 -11.20 -15.94
CA VAL A 73 8.39 -12.19 -17.00
C VAL A 73 8.99 -13.53 -16.54
N ASP A 74 8.29 -14.63 -16.78
CA ASP A 74 8.70 -15.96 -16.33
C ASP A 74 9.95 -16.49 -17.06
N SER A 75 10.75 -17.33 -16.38
CA SER A 75 12.06 -17.84 -16.84
C SER A 75 12.12 -19.35 -17.07
N THR A 76 11.07 -20.12 -16.75
CA THR A 76 11.03 -21.59 -16.79
C THR A 76 10.97 -22.23 -18.19
N MET A 77 11.21 -21.49 -19.27
CA MET A 77 11.14 -22.00 -20.66
C MET A 77 12.52 -22.14 -21.32
N GLU A 78 13.54 -22.46 -20.53
CA GLU A 78 14.85 -22.93 -20.99
C GLU A 78 14.85 -24.46 -21.09
N GLU A 79 14.30 -25.02 -22.18
CA GLU A 79 14.78 -26.32 -22.65
C GLU A 79 15.59 -26.15 -23.96
N ASP A 80 16.77 -26.77 -23.88
CA ASP A 80 17.79 -27.14 -24.87
C ASP A 80 18.78 -26.10 -25.43
N ALA A 81 19.98 -26.13 -24.83
CA ALA A 81 21.19 -26.50 -25.55
C ALA A 81 22.16 -27.26 -24.62
N THR A 82 22.22 -28.57 -24.83
CA THR A 82 23.26 -29.55 -24.42
C THR A 82 24.66 -28.97 -24.12
N ASP A 83 25.23 -29.28 -22.95
CA ASP A 83 26.40 -30.18 -22.81
C ASP A 83 26.63 -30.53 -21.32
N ASP A 84 27.07 -31.76 -21.08
CA ASP A 84 27.47 -32.39 -19.80
C ASP A 84 26.40 -32.92 -18.82
N GLY A 85 26.04 -34.19 -19.02
CA GLY A 85 26.26 -35.25 -18.01
C GLY A 85 25.16 -35.57 -16.99
N ASP A 86 24.41 -36.64 -17.30
CA ASP A 86 23.84 -37.62 -16.36
C ASP A 86 22.58 -37.21 -15.54
N ASP A 87 21.38 -37.51 -16.07
CA ASP A 87 20.25 -38.04 -15.26
C ASP A 87 19.15 -38.63 -16.18
N ASP A 88 18.88 -39.92 -16.02
CA ASP A 88 17.81 -40.67 -16.70
C ASP A 88 16.43 -40.13 -16.28
N ARG A 89 15.75 -39.38 -17.16
CA ARG A 89 14.30 -39.21 -17.12
C ARG A 89 13.70 -39.37 -18.52
N PRO A 90 12.67 -40.21 -18.70
CA PRO A 90 12.03 -40.33 -20.00
C PRO A 90 11.27 -39.04 -20.33
N LEU A 91 11.67 -38.39 -21.43
CA LEU A 91 10.96 -37.30 -22.09
C LEU A 91 9.60 -37.81 -22.59
N SER A 92 8.52 -37.51 -21.86
CA SER A 92 7.17 -37.59 -22.41
C SER A 92 6.81 -36.23 -23.01
N GLU A 93 6.72 -36.17 -24.35
CA GLU A 93 6.05 -35.08 -25.06
C GLU A 93 4.64 -34.90 -24.49
N SER A 94 4.41 -33.82 -23.73
CA SER A 94 3.06 -33.45 -23.30
C SER A 94 2.82 -31.98 -23.54
N VAL A 95 1.90 -31.74 -24.46
CA VAL A 95 1.32 -30.44 -24.80
C VAL A 95 0.29 -30.13 -23.72
N GLY A 96 0.61 -29.21 -22.79
CA GLY A 96 -0.29 -28.85 -21.69
C GLY A 96 0.10 -27.51 -21.06
N SER A 97 -0.89 -26.62 -20.87
CA SER A 97 -0.84 -25.25 -20.29
C SER A 97 0.04 -24.17 -20.96
N ALA A 98 1.15 -24.51 -21.61
CA ALA A 98 1.98 -23.53 -22.33
C ALA A 98 1.26 -22.87 -23.52
N ASP A 99 0.41 -23.62 -24.24
CA ASP A 99 -0.36 -23.13 -25.39
C ASP A 99 -1.49 -22.15 -25.02
N VAL A 100 -1.93 -22.15 -23.77
CA VAL A 100 -2.97 -21.23 -23.29
C VAL A 100 -2.40 -19.81 -23.18
N ALA A 101 -1.12 -19.67 -22.87
CA ALA A 101 -0.49 -18.36 -22.70
C ALA A 101 -0.37 -17.55 -24.01
N LEU A 102 -0.49 -18.18 -25.20
CA LEU A 102 -0.30 -17.50 -26.49
C LEU A 102 -1.30 -17.90 -27.56
N ARG A 103 -2.15 -16.95 -27.93
CA ARG A 103 -2.96 -17.07 -29.14
C ARG A 103 -2.18 -16.56 -30.35
N THR A 104 -1.42 -17.44 -30.97
CA THR A 104 -0.95 -17.24 -32.35
C THR A 104 -1.93 -17.88 -33.32
N SER A 105 -2.63 -17.06 -34.10
CA SER A 105 -3.40 -17.52 -35.25
C SER A 105 -2.45 -18.09 -36.31
N LYS A 106 -2.72 -19.33 -36.72
CA LYS A 106 -2.01 -20.17 -37.71
C LYS A 106 -0.84 -20.97 -37.13
N ALA A 107 -1.03 -22.29 -37.20
CA ALA A 107 -0.06 -23.33 -36.95
C ALA A 107 1.29 -23.01 -37.61
N ASP A 108 2.28 -22.77 -36.78
CA ASP A 108 3.69 -22.94 -37.09
C ASP A 108 4.32 -23.42 -35.78
N SER A 109 4.61 -24.72 -35.69
CA SER A 109 5.05 -25.45 -34.49
C SER A 109 6.46 -25.05 -33.98
N LYS A 110 6.91 -23.83 -34.31
CA LYS A 110 8.23 -23.29 -33.98
C LYS A 110 8.21 -21.87 -33.40
N ARG A 111 7.05 -21.28 -33.12
CA ARG A 111 6.99 -19.95 -32.47
C ARG A 111 6.91 -20.08 -30.95
N ARG A 112 8.10 -20.07 -30.34
CA ARG A 112 8.38 -20.14 -28.91
C ARG A 112 7.72 -19.00 -28.13
N LEU A 113 7.34 -19.32 -26.89
CA LEU A 113 6.79 -18.39 -25.91
C LEU A 113 7.74 -17.25 -25.53
N PRO A 114 7.21 -16.10 -25.04
CA PRO A 114 8.02 -14.93 -24.72
C PRO A 114 8.96 -15.17 -23.53
N THR A 115 10.20 -15.53 -23.81
CA THR A 115 11.32 -15.67 -22.87
C THR A 115 11.97 -14.33 -22.52
N PHE A 116 12.40 -14.16 -21.26
CA PHE A 116 13.36 -13.16 -20.81
C PHE A 116 14.69 -13.83 -20.45
N SER A 117 15.81 -13.37 -21.01
CA SER A 117 17.15 -13.85 -20.66
C SER A 117 18.07 -12.69 -20.32
N THR A 118 18.58 -12.67 -19.08
CA THR A 118 19.80 -11.93 -18.72
C THR A 118 20.95 -12.92 -18.78
N LYS A 119 21.69 -12.96 -19.90
CA LYS A 119 23.01 -13.61 -19.88
C LYS A 119 23.86 -12.91 -18.82
N ARG A 120 24.79 -13.63 -18.18
CA ARG A 120 25.84 -13.08 -17.28
C ARG A 120 26.68 -11.95 -17.93
N SER A 121 26.45 -11.64 -19.21
CA SER A 121 27.01 -10.52 -19.98
C SER A 121 26.21 -9.21 -19.94
N GLY A 122 25.08 -9.14 -19.22
CA GLY A 122 24.27 -7.92 -19.10
C GLY A 122 23.40 -7.59 -20.33
N GLN A 123 23.35 -8.46 -21.34
CA GLN A 123 22.54 -8.27 -22.53
C GLN A 123 21.19 -8.97 -22.38
N ILE A 124 20.12 -8.17 -22.32
CA ILE A 124 18.75 -8.62 -22.10
C ILE A 124 18.14 -9.04 -23.44
N LYS A 125 17.81 -10.32 -23.61
CA LYS A 125 16.96 -10.78 -24.73
C LYS A 125 15.51 -10.89 -24.27
N ILE A 126 14.62 -10.14 -24.92
CA ILE A 126 13.18 -10.09 -24.62
C ILE A 126 12.45 -10.67 -25.83
N ASN A 127 11.67 -11.73 -25.63
CA ASN A 127 10.83 -12.30 -26.68
C ASN A 127 9.37 -11.83 -26.56
N LEU A 128 9.14 -10.57 -26.18
CA LEU A 128 7.82 -9.93 -26.23
C LEU A 128 7.69 -9.15 -27.53
N GLN A 129 6.58 -9.34 -28.24
CA GLN A 129 6.28 -8.64 -29.49
C GLN A 129 5.08 -7.71 -29.31
N ALA A 130 5.08 -6.59 -30.04
CA ALA A 130 3.92 -5.72 -30.08
C ALA A 130 2.70 -6.49 -30.64
N LYS A 131 1.52 -6.21 -30.08
CA LYS A 131 0.21 -6.86 -30.34
C LYS A 131 0.06 -8.30 -29.83
N GLN A 132 1.08 -8.85 -29.18
CA GLN A 132 1.00 -10.17 -28.56
C GLN A 132 0.01 -10.17 -27.39
N MET A 133 -0.82 -11.21 -27.29
CA MET A 133 -1.67 -11.41 -26.12
C MET A 133 -0.89 -12.17 -25.03
N VAL A 134 -1.01 -11.74 -23.78
CA VAL A 134 -0.31 -12.32 -22.62
C VAL A 134 -1.25 -12.36 -21.42
N VAL A 135 -1.22 -13.46 -20.66
CA VAL A 135 -1.92 -13.53 -19.36
C VAL A 135 -1.07 -12.83 -18.32
N VAL A 136 -1.68 -11.90 -17.59
CA VAL A 136 -0.99 -11.03 -16.64
C VAL A 136 -1.79 -10.89 -15.36
N GLN A 137 -1.10 -10.85 -14.23
CA GLN A 137 -1.69 -10.61 -12.92
C GLN A 137 -1.26 -9.25 -12.37
N VAL A 138 -2.20 -8.50 -11.79
CA VAL A 138 -1.93 -7.21 -11.16
C VAL A 138 -1.22 -7.43 -9.83
N THR A 139 -0.03 -6.86 -9.70
CA THR A 139 0.79 -6.93 -8.47
C THR A 139 0.69 -5.65 -7.64
N ARG A 140 0.47 -4.50 -8.28
CA ARG A 140 0.30 -3.20 -7.63
C ARG A 140 -0.70 -2.35 -8.40
N GLU A 141 -1.54 -1.64 -7.66
CA GLU A 141 -2.49 -0.67 -8.20
C GLU A 141 -1.76 0.52 -8.84
N ALA A 142 -2.49 1.26 -9.67
CA ALA A 142 -2.00 2.49 -10.26
C ALA A 142 -1.65 3.49 -9.15
N TYR A 143 -0.56 4.22 -9.33
CA TYR A 143 -0.12 5.23 -8.38
C TYR A 143 0.13 6.53 -9.13
N HIS A 144 -0.67 7.55 -8.82
CA HIS A 144 -0.64 8.85 -9.48
C HIS A 144 -0.77 8.69 -11.00
N GLN A 145 0.26 9.09 -11.76
CA GLN A 145 0.30 9.03 -13.22
C GLN A 145 0.91 7.72 -13.75
N LYS A 146 1.26 6.77 -12.88
CA LYS A 146 1.83 5.48 -13.28
C LYS A 146 0.72 4.43 -13.29
N GLY A 147 0.51 3.80 -14.44
CA GLY A 147 -0.40 2.66 -14.60
C GLY A 147 -0.06 1.49 -13.66
N VAL A 148 -0.98 0.53 -13.57
CA VAL A 148 -0.85 -0.65 -12.70
C VAL A 148 0.42 -1.45 -13.02
N ARG A 149 1.06 -2.04 -12.01
CA ARG A 149 2.20 -2.97 -12.23
C ARG A 149 1.70 -4.39 -12.35
N ILE A 150 2.11 -5.09 -13.40
CA ILE A 150 1.69 -6.46 -13.69
C ILE A 150 2.87 -7.43 -13.78
N THR A 151 2.59 -8.72 -13.66
CA THR A 151 3.54 -9.84 -13.86
C THR A 151 2.90 -10.92 -14.72
N THR A 152 3.71 -11.69 -15.47
CA THR A 152 3.24 -12.92 -16.11
C THR A 152 3.34 -14.14 -15.19
N LYS A 153 3.94 -13.99 -14.01
CA LYS A 153 4.02 -15.02 -12.96
C LYS A 153 2.68 -15.07 -12.22
N VAL A 154 1.70 -15.66 -12.89
CA VAL A 154 0.35 -15.79 -12.35
C VAL A 154 0.38 -16.76 -11.18
N GLY A 155 -0.31 -16.41 -10.10
CA GLY A 155 -0.56 -17.31 -8.97
C GLY A 155 -1.99 -17.18 -8.45
N LEU A 156 -2.69 -18.31 -8.33
CA LEU A 156 -4.02 -18.36 -7.72
C LEU A 156 -3.87 -18.66 -6.23
N THR A 157 -4.40 -17.77 -5.39
CA THR A 157 -4.14 -17.81 -3.95
C THR A 157 -5.31 -18.43 -3.18
N GLY A 158 -5.14 -19.69 -2.79
CA GLY A 158 -6.00 -20.36 -1.82
C GLY A 158 -5.56 -20.12 -0.38
N ARG A 159 -6.30 -20.71 0.54
CA ARG A 159 -6.05 -20.59 1.98
C ARG A 159 -4.82 -21.38 2.41
N ASN A 160 -4.72 -22.61 1.93
CA ASN A 160 -3.68 -23.57 2.29
C ASN A 160 -2.56 -23.58 1.26
N VAL A 161 -2.87 -23.26 0.00
CA VAL A 161 -1.94 -23.37 -1.13
C VAL A 161 -2.04 -22.17 -2.05
N VAL A 162 -0.93 -21.81 -2.69
CA VAL A 162 -0.91 -20.94 -3.87
C VAL A 162 -0.58 -21.82 -5.07
N LEU A 163 -1.47 -21.89 -6.05
CA LEU A 163 -1.24 -22.62 -7.30
C LEU A 163 -0.43 -21.74 -8.25
N LEU A 164 0.62 -22.30 -8.83
CA LEU A 164 1.50 -21.64 -9.80
C LEU A 164 1.39 -22.39 -11.14
N PRO A 165 0.52 -21.95 -12.06
CA PRO A 165 0.26 -22.67 -13.31
C PRO A 165 1.41 -22.68 -14.32
N PHE A 166 2.40 -21.80 -14.15
CA PHE A 166 3.53 -21.64 -15.08
C PHE A 166 4.90 -21.98 -14.47
N GLU A 167 4.94 -22.35 -13.18
CA GLU A 167 6.18 -22.71 -12.47
C GLU A 167 6.04 -24.12 -11.88
N GLU A 168 6.91 -25.07 -12.22
CA GLU A 168 6.83 -26.46 -11.70
C GLU A 168 7.30 -26.63 -10.25
N THR A 169 7.76 -25.55 -9.61
CA THR A 169 8.40 -25.66 -8.30
C THR A 169 7.39 -25.87 -7.17
N ILE A 170 7.58 -26.92 -6.37
CA ILE A 170 6.82 -27.16 -5.14
C ILE A 170 7.54 -26.52 -3.94
N GLY A 171 7.11 -25.32 -3.57
CA GLY A 171 7.54 -24.59 -2.39
C GLY A 171 6.74 -24.95 -1.14
N ILE A 172 7.41 -25.01 0.03
CA ILE A 172 6.74 -25.15 1.33
C ILE A 172 7.21 -24.02 2.24
N SER A 173 6.27 -23.32 2.87
CA SER A 173 6.52 -22.23 3.80
C SER A 173 7.66 -22.53 4.79
N ARG A 174 8.55 -21.55 4.98
CA ARG A 174 9.69 -21.65 5.92
C ARG A 174 9.25 -21.79 7.37
N ARG A 175 8.01 -21.43 7.71
CA ARG A 175 7.45 -21.56 9.07
C ARG A 175 7.10 -23.01 9.43
N ILE A 176 6.95 -23.89 8.44
CA ILE A 176 6.72 -25.33 8.66
C ILE A 176 8.07 -26.01 8.79
N THR A 177 8.52 -26.23 10.03
CA THR A 177 9.85 -26.78 10.33
C THR A 177 9.88 -28.31 10.43
N GLN A 178 8.75 -28.95 10.71
CA GLN A 178 8.67 -30.40 10.94
C GLN A 178 8.91 -31.20 9.64
N PRO A 179 9.97 -32.03 9.55
CA PRO A 179 10.30 -32.74 8.30
C PRO A 179 9.23 -33.73 7.83
N ARG A 180 8.56 -34.41 8.76
CA ARG A 180 7.47 -35.35 8.44
C ARG A 180 6.31 -34.65 7.74
N GLU A 181 5.91 -33.50 8.27
CA GLU A 181 4.82 -32.71 7.71
C GLU A 181 5.17 -32.15 6.33
N ARG A 182 6.41 -31.65 6.16
CA ARG A 182 6.90 -31.20 4.85
C ARG A 182 6.86 -32.33 3.80
N LYS A 183 7.21 -33.56 4.18
CA LYS A 183 7.16 -34.71 3.29
C LYS A 183 5.72 -35.07 2.92
N ARG A 184 4.81 -35.12 3.89
CA ARG A 184 3.37 -35.39 3.68
C ARG A 184 2.76 -34.38 2.70
N LEU A 185 2.91 -33.09 3.00
CA LEU A 185 2.35 -32.01 2.18
C LEU A 185 2.91 -32.01 0.75
N ARG A 186 4.20 -32.32 0.58
CA ARG A 186 4.80 -32.48 -0.76
C ARG A 186 4.18 -33.65 -1.53
N GLN A 187 3.97 -34.79 -0.89
CA GLN A 187 3.35 -35.96 -1.53
C GLN A 187 1.92 -35.66 -1.99
N ILE A 188 1.14 -34.94 -1.18
CA ILE A 188 -0.21 -34.50 -1.57
C ILE A 188 -0.15 -33.63 -2.82
N ALA A 189 0.71 -32.60 -2.82
CA ALA A 189 0.88 -31.70 -3.97
C ALA A 189 1.30 -32.46 -5.24
N THR A 190 2.31 -33.33 -5.15
CA THR A 190 2.76 -34.14 -6.30
C THR A 190 1.67 -35.06 -6.85
N SER A 191 0.74 -35.52 -6.02
CA SER A 191 -0.36 -36.38 -6.47
C SER A 191 -1.50 -35.66 -7.19
N LEU A 192 -1.57 -34.32 -7.08
CA LEU A 192 -2.67 -33.51 -7.60
C LEU A 192 -2.25 -32.59 -8.75
N LEU A 193 -0.99 -32.16 -8.78
CA LEU A 193 -0.50 -31.22 -9.79
C LEU A 193 -0.31 -31.91 -11.15
N GLU A 194 -0.79 -31.23 -12.19
CA GLU A 194 -0.54 -31.61 -13.58
C GLU A 194 0.90 -31.20 -13.98
N PRO A 195 1.53 -31.86 -14.98
CA PRO A 195 2.84 -31.46 -15.49
C PRO A 195 2.85 -29.97 -15.93
N GLY A 196 3.96 -29.26 -15.69
CA GLY A 196 4.04 -27.80 -15.94
C GLY A 196 3.53 -26.91 -14.80
N MET A 197 2.80 -27.46 -13.82
CA MET A 197 2.27 -26.70 -12.68
C MET A 197 3.03 -26.99 -11.38
N GLY A 198 3.08 -25.98 -10.52
CA GLY A 198 3.67 -26.06 -9.19
C GLY A 198 2.81 -25.35 -8.17
N CYS A 199 3.33 -25.24 -6.95
CA CYS A 199 2.58 -24.62 -5.88
C CYS A 199 3.45 -24.16 -4.71
N ILE A 200 2.91 -23.25 -3.90
CA ILE A 200 3.48 -22.87 -2.61
C ILE A 200 2.52 -23.25 -1.50
N ILE A 201 2.93 -24.19 -0.66
CA ILE A 201 2.16 -24.63 0.50
C ILE A 201 2.34 -23.63 1.65
N ARG A 202 1.23 -23.05 2.11
CA ARG A 202 1.16 -21.99 3.13
C ARG A 202 1.18 -22.58 4.54
N THR A 203 1.48 -21.74 5.52
CA THR A 203 1.48 -22.15 6.95
C THR A 203 0.12 -22.61 7.45
N ALA A 204 -0.99 -22.17 6.82
CA ALA A 204 -2.33 -22.60 7.17
C ALA A 204 -2.61 -24.09 6.90
N ALA A 205 -1.84 -24.72 5.99
CA ALA A 205 -1.97 -26.14 5.68
C ALA A 205 -1.45 -27.07 6.79
N GLN A 206 -0.66 -26.53 7.73
CA GLN A 206 0.01 -27.31 8.76
C GLN A 206 -1.01 -27.96 9.70
N GLY A 207 -0.93 -29.29 9.86
CA GLY A 207 -1.80 -30.05 10.76
C GLY A 207 -3.20 -30.34 10.23
N LEU A 208 -3.56 -29.83 9.04
CA LEU A 208 -4.83 -30.14 8.39
C LEU A 208 -4.85 -31.56 7.82
N THR A 209 -6.04 -32.13 7.71
CA THR A 209 -6.23 -33.45 7.08
C THR A 209 -5.89 -33.40 5.59
N ASP A 210 -5.54 -34.55 5.01
CA ASP A 210 -5.25 -34.66 3.58
C ASP A 210 -6.42 -34.19 2.72
N ASP A 211 -7.66 -34.46 3.15
CA ASP A 211 -8.89 -34.08 2.45
C ASP A 211 -9.13 -32.56 2.44
N ASP A 212 -8.84 -31.88 3.56
CA ASP A 212 -8.97 -30.42 3.64
C ASP A 212 -7.96 -29.71 2.72
N VAL A 213 -6.73 -30.24 2.63
CA VAL A 213 -5.70 -29.71 1.72
C VAL A 213 -6.08 -29.99 0.26
N ARG A 214 -6.57 -31.20 -0.04
CA ARG A 214 -7.05 -31.60 -1.39
C ARG A 214 -8.18 -30.70 -1.88
N ARG A 215 -9.16 -30.36 -1.03
CA ARG A 215 -10.28 -29.49 -1.40
C ARG A 215 -9.83 -28.11 -1.89
N ASP A 216 -8.86 -27.49 -1.22
CA ASP A 216 -8.30 -26.19 -1.62
C ASP A 216 -7.60 -26.31 -2.99
N PHE A 217 -6.80 -27.37 -3.22
CA PHE A 217 -6.19 -27.65 -4.53
C PHE A 217 -7.21 -27.82 -5.64
N THR A 218 -8.26 -28.63 -5.41
CA THR A 218 -9.27 -28.89 -6.44
C THR A 218 -10.00 -27.62 -6.84
N SER A 219 -10.37 -26.77 -5.89
CA SER A 219 -10.99 -25.47 -6.18
C SER A 219 -10.08 -24.60 -7.05
N LEU A 220 -8.78 -24.49 -6.71
CA LEU A 220 -7.83 -23.67 -7.48
C LEU A 220 -7.59 -24.22 -8.91
N LEU A 221 -7.60 -25.54 -9.08
CA LEU A 221 -7.48 -26.17 -10.40
C LEU A 221 -8.74 -25.97 -11.25
N GLU A 222 -9.93 -25.98 -10.63
CA GLU A 222 -11.19 -25.65 -11.31
C GLU A 222 -11.19 -24.18 -11.77
N ASP A 223 -10.82 -23.25 -10.89
CA ASP A 223 -10.67 -21.83 -11.21
C ASP A 223 -9.67 -21.63 -12.38
N TRP A 224 -8.55 -22.36 -12.36
CA TRP A 224 -7.58 -22.30 -13.45
C TRP A 224 -8.14 -22.81 -14.78
N ARG A 225 -8.88 -23.91 -14.77
CA ARG A 225 -9.51 -24.47 -15.99
C ARG A 225 -10.55 -23.51 -16.59
N GLU A 226 -11.26 -22.76 -15.76
CA GLU A 226 -12.16 -21.69 -16.23
C GLU A 226 -11.36 -20.58 -16.91
N ILE A 227 -10.27 -20.12 -16.29
CA ILE A 227 -9.36 -19.14 -16.90
C ILE A 227 -8.83 -19.64 -18.24
N GLU A 228 -8.38 -20.90 -18.35
CA GLU A 228 -7.88 -21.45 -19.62
C GLU A 228 -8.96 -21.44 -20.71
N LYS A 229 -10.20 -21.74 -20.36
CA LYS A 229 -11.35 -21.71 -21.27
C LYS A 229 -11.65 -20.29 -21.75
N ASP A 230 -11.62 -19.31 -20.86
CA ASP A 230 -11.85 -17.90 -21.19
C ASP A 230 -10.74 -17.34 -22.07
N VAL A 231 -9.49 -17.70 -21.77
CA VAL A 231 -8.34 -17.35 -22.62
C VAL A 231 -8.51 -17.90 -24.03
N ARG A 232 -9.01 -19.15 -24.18
CA ARG A 232 -9.26 -19.77 -25.51
C ARG A 232 -10.40 -19.14 -26.28
N THR A 233 -11.33 -18.43 -25.64
CA THR A 233 -12.54 -17.87 -26.28
C THR A 233 -12.53 -16.35 -26.44
N ALA A 234 -11.70 -15.62 -25.69
CA ALA A 234 -11.61 -14.16 -25.75
C ALA A 234 -11.37 -13.62 -27.19
N THR A 235 -11.60 -12.34 -27.47
CA THR A 235 -11.22 -11.77 -28.79
C THR A 235 -10.30 -10.54 -28.66
N GLY A 236 -10.08 -10.11 -27.42
CA GLY A 236 -9.25 -8.97 -27.06
C GLY A 236 -8.91 -9.01 -25.57
N PRO A 237 -8.36 -7.91 -25.04
CA PRO A 237 -8.09 -7.78 -23.63
C PRO A 237 -9.35 -7.91 -22.78
N MET A 238 -9.30 -8.68 -21.70
CA MET A 238 -10.42 -8.86 -20.78
C MET A 238 -9.97 -9.32 -19.40
N LEU A 239 -10.82 -9.10 -18.40
CA LEU A 239 -10.67 -9.69 -17.06
C LEU A 239 -10.97 -11.19 -17.15
N LEU A 240 -10.03 -12.02 -16.73
CA LEU A 240 -10.15 -13.48 -16.69
C LEU A 240 -10.55 -13.97 -15.30
N HIS A 241 -9.99 -13.36 -14.26
CA HIS A 241 -10.27 -13.73 -12.88
C HIS A 241 -10.24 -12.50 -11.99
N ARG A 242 -11.25 -12.38 -11.13
CA ARG A 242 -11.37 -11.33 -10.13
C ARG A 242 -10.93 -11.88 -8.77
N GLU A 243 -9.97 -11.23 -8.13
CA GLU A 243 -9.53 -11.58 -6.79
C GLU A 243 -10.68 -11.41 -5.78
N GLU A 244 -10.63 -12.18 -4.70
CA GLU A 244 -11.66 -12.15 -3.67
C GLU A 244 -11.75 -10.78 -2.97
N SER A 245 -12.93 -10.46 -2.44
CA SER A 245 -13.18 -9.24 -1.66
C SER A 245 -12.20 -9.12 -0.48
N ILE A 246 -12.02 -7.90 0.04
CA ILE A 246 -11.08 -7.68 1.16
C ILE A 246 -11.44 -8.54 2.38
N SER A 247 -12.74 -8.79 2.59
CA SER A 247 -13.21 -9.66 3.68
C SER A 247 -12.73 -11.10 3.50
N HIS A 248 -12.86 -11.67 2.31
CA HIS A 248 -12.38 -13.02 2.00
C HIS A 248 -10.86 -13.11 2.07
N SER A 249 -10.15 -12.15 1.47
CA SER A 249 -8.68 -12.09 1.51
C SER A 249 -8.13 -12.02 2.94
N VAL A 250 -8.75 -11.22 3.81
CA VAL A 250 -8.38 -11.16 5.23
C VAL A 250 -8.71 -12.47 5.95
N ILE A 251 -9.88 -13.07 5.72
CA ILE A 251 -10.23 -14.35 6.33
C ILE A 251 -9.25 -15.45 5.89
N ARG A 252 -8.95 -15.54 4.59
CA ARG A 252 -7.99 -16.47 4.00
C ARG A 252 -6.63 -16.41 4.69
N ASP A 253 -6.11 -15.19 4.88
CA ASP A 253 -4.75 -14.97 5.35
C ASP A 253 -4.61 -14.95 6.88
N VAL A 254 -5.66 -14.56 7.61
CA VAL A 254 -5.60 -14.21 9.04
C VAL A 254 -6.36 -15.19 9.92
N LEU A 255 -7.54 -15.64 9.48
CA LEU A 255 -8.37 -16.52 10.29
C LEU A 255 -7.58 -17.81 10.53
N LYS A 256 -7.33 -18.13 11.79
CA LYS A 256 -6.55 -19.29 12.26
C LYS A 256 -7.08 -19.70 13.62
N GLU A 257 -6.58 -20.82 14.15
CA GLU A 257 -6.97 -21.33 15.46
C GLU A 257 -6.64 -20.38 16.64
N ASP A 258 -5.80 -19.36 16.46
CA ASP A 258 -5.52 -18.33 17.48
C ASP A 258 -6.51 -17.14 17.47
N VAL A 259 -7.38 -17.04 16.45
CA VAL A 259 -8.38 -15.96 16.34
C VAL A 259 -9.63 -16.34 17.11
N ALA A 260 -9.88 -15.71 18.25
CA ALA A 260 -11.00 -16.05 19.13
C ALA A 260 -12.38 -15.94 18.46
N GLN A 261 -12.59 -14.92 17.63
CA GLN A 261 -13.90 -14.61 17.06
C GLN A 261 -13.78 -13.77 15.79
N VAL A 262 -14.69 -13.99 14.84
CA VAL A 262 -14.95 -13.15 13.67
C VAL A 262 -16.35 -12.57 13.81
N VAL A 263 -16.46 -11.25 13.86
CA VAL A 263 -17.74 -10.56 14.10
C VAL A 263 -18.09 -9.73 12.88
N VAL A 264 -19.31 -9.89 12.38
CA VAL A 264 -19.82 -9.16 11.19
C VAL A 264 -21.13 -8.47 11.53
N ASP A 265 -21.27 -7.19 11.20
CA ASP A 265 -22.46 -6.39 11.52
C ASP A 265 -23.50 -6.28 10.40
N ASP A 266 -23.13 -6.62 9.16
CA ASP A 266 -24.06 -6.63 8.03
C ASP A 266 -24.52 -8.04 7.64
N ARG A 267 -25.82 -8.21 7.39
CA ARG A 267 -26.42 -9.51 7.09
C ARG A 267 -26.05 -10.05 5.70
N LYS A 268 -25.79 -9.19 4.72
CA LYS A 268 -25.37 -9.62 3.38
C LYS A 268 -23.92 -10.11 3.45
N VAL A 269 -23.05 -9.32 4.06
CA VAL A 269 -21.63 -9.67 4.26
C VAL A 269 -21.49 -10.92 5.15
N PHE A 270 -22.27 -11.06 6.22
CA PHE A 270 -22.22 -12.25 7.07
C PHE A 270 -22.56 -13.53 6.30
N ARG A 271 -23.58 -13.50 5.43
CA ARG A 271 -23.95 -14.67 4.60
C ARG A 271 -22.85 -15.04 3.61
N ASP A 272 -22.23 -14.05 2.98
CA ASP A 272 -21.13 -14.22 2.03
C ASP A 272 -19.90 -14.84 2.73
N VAL A 273 -19.44 -14.20 3.80
CA VAL A 273 -18.34 -14.67 4.65
C VAL A 273 -18.61 -16.08 5.20
N LYS A 274 -19.85 -16.36 5.64
CA LYS A 274 -20.23 -17.68 6.13
C LYS A 274 -20.10 -18.75 5.05
N ALA A 275 -20.59 -18.48 3.84
CA ALA A 275 -20.48 -19.40 2.71
C ALA A 275 -19.01 -19.66 2.33
N TYR A 276 -18.17 -18.62 2.39
CA TYR A 276 -16.73 -18.75 2.16
C TYR A 276 -16.03 -19.62 3.21
N VAL A 277 -16.27 -19.36 4.51
CA VAL A 277 -15.67 -20.16 5.60
C VAL A 277 -16.16 -21.60 5.57
N GLN A 278 -17.44 -21.83 5.23
CA GLN A 278 -17.99 -23.19 5.07
C GLN A 278 -17.29 -23.99 3.97
N ARG A 279 -16.82 -23.33 2.91
CA ARG A 279 -16.09 -23.98 1.80
C ARG A 279 -14.62 -24.19 2.13
N SER A 280 -13.97 -23.16 2.67
CA SER A 280 -12.51 -23.09 2.83
C SER A 280 -12.00 -23.62 4.17
N ALA A 281 -12.75 -23.44 5.25
CA ALA A 281 -12.36 -23.84 6.61
C ALA A 281 -13.58 -24.17 7.50
N PRO A 282 -14.28 -25.29 7.23
CA PRO A 282 -15.49 -25.65 7.97
C PRO A 282 -15.29 -25.74 9.50
N HIS A 283 -14.09 -26.14 9.93
CA HIS A 283 -13.72 -26.31 11.33
C HIS A 283 -13.59 -24.98 12.12
N LEU A 284 -13.61 -23.82 11.46
CA LEU A 284 -13.55 -22.49 12.10
C LEU A 284 -14.90 -21.75 12.03
N LEU A 285 -15.95 -22.42 11.58
CA LEU A 285 -17.27 -21.82 11.37
C LEU A 285 -17.92 -21.37 12.69
N ASP A 286 -17.60 -22.06 13.79
CA ASP A 286 -18.06 -21.77 15.14
C ASP A 286 -17.59 -20.41 15.67
N ARG A 287 -16.51 -19.86 15.11
CA ARG A 287 -15.95 -18.56 15.50
C ARG A 287 -16.64 -17.38 14.83
N LEU A 288 -17.49 -17.64 13.84
CA LEU A 288 -18.16 -16.61 13.06
C LEU A 288 -19.49 -16.23 13.73
N GLU A 289 -19.59 -14.96 14.15
CA GLU A 289 -20.75 -14.43 14.86
C GLU A 289 -21.32 -13.19 14.16
N PHE A 290 -22.65 -13.10 14.16
CA PHE A 290 -23.37 -11.93 13.65
C PHE A 290 -23.58 -10.94 14.78
N TYR A 291 -23.21 -9.68 14.55
CA TYR A 291 -23.43 -8.59 15.49
C TYR A 291 -24.80 -7.96 15.25
N GLY A 292 -25.72 -8.19 16.20
CA GLY A 292 -27.11 -7.72 16.13
C GLY A 292 -27.46 -6.55 17.04
N ASP A 293 -26.49 -5.94 17.74
CA ASP A 293 -26.73 -4.76 18.58
C ASP A 293 -26.91 -3.51 17.70
N THR A 294 -27.77 -2.60 18.13
CA THR A 294 -28.03 -1.31 17.48
C THR A 294 -26.87 -0.32 17.59
N ARG A 295 -26.01 -0.46 18.61
CA ARG A 295 -24.83 0.40 18.80
C ARG A 295 -23.76 0.05 17.76
N PRO A 296 -23.03 1.02 17.19
CA PRO A 296 -21.99 0.72 16.20
C PRO A 296 -20.94 -0.25 16.74
N MET A 297 -20.66 -1.32 15.97
CA MET A 297 -19.77 -2.39 16.40
C MET A 297 -18.39 -1.86 16.82
N LEU A 298 -17.76 -1.02 16.00
CA LEU A 298 -16.40 -0.53 16.27
C LEU A 298 -16.32 0.35 17.52
N ASP A 299 -17.39 1.03 17.91
CA ASP A 299 -17.46 1.81 19.14
C ASP A 299 -17.51 0.89 20.38
N VAL A 300 -18.32 -0.17 20.32
CA VAL A 300 -18.46 -1.14 21.42
C VAL A 300 -17.14 -1.86 21.69
N TYR A 301 -16.37 -2.16 20.64
CA TYR A 301 -15.03 -2.74 20.78
C TYR A 301 -13.91 -1.71 21.05
N GLY A 302 -14.23 -0.41 21.13
CA GLY A 302 -13.26 0.66 21.41
C GLY A 302 -12.28 0.95 20.27
N ILE A 303 -12.59 0.49 19.05
CA ILE A 303 -11.71 0.52 17.88
C ILE A 303 -11.80 1.84 17.14
N GLU A 304 -12.96 2.51 17.11
CA GLU A 304 -13.13 3.77 16.37
C GLU A 304 -12.15 4.85 16.85
N ARG A 305 -11.85 4.88 18.15
CA ARG A 305 -10.81 5.76 18.72
C ARG A 305 -9.43 5.48 18.13
N ASP A 306 -9.05 4.21 17.98
CA ASP A 306 -7.77 3.82 17.40
C ASP A 306 -7.70 4.17 15.90
N VAL A 307 -8.83 4.06 15.18
CA VAL A 307 -8.94 4.47 13.77
C VAL A 307 -8.75 5.99 13.62
N LEU A 308 -9.33 6.80 14.50
CA LEU A 308 -9.12 8.25 14.49
C LEU A 308 -7.65 8.61 14.80
N LEU A 309 -7.05 7.91 15.78
CA LEU A 309 -5.65 8.10 16.13
C LEU A 309 -4.68 7.65 15.03
N SER A 310 -5.07 6.73 14.14
CA SER A 310 -4.20 6.31 13.03
C SER A 310 -3.91 7.43 12.02
N HIS A 311 -4.78 8.44 11.94
CA HIS A 311 -4.58 9.64 11.10
C HIS A 311 -3.85 10.76 11.84
N SER A 312 -3.73 10.65 13.16
CA SER A 312 -3.14 11.70 13.98
C SER A 312 -1.61 11.70 13.90
N ARG A 313 -1.00 12.88 13.80
CA ARG A 313 0.46 13.05 13.90
C ARG A 313 1.01 12.60 15.25
N ARG A 314 0.27 12.86 16.33
CA ARG A 314 0.64 12.53 17.71
C ARG A 314 -0.10 11.30 18.21
N VAL A 315 0.63 10.32 18.74
CA VAL A 315 0.06 9.09 19.33
C VAL A 315 0.40 9.03 20.82
N PRO A 316 -0.59 8.96 21.73
CA PRO A 316 -0.32 8.90 23.16
C PRO A 316 0.22 7.53 23.60
N LEU A 317 1.15 7.55 24.55
CA LEU A 317 1.64 6.38 25.28
C LEU A 317 0.89 6.25 26.63
N VAL A 318 0.69 5.03 27.11
CA VAL A 318 0.15 4.63 28.41
C VAL A 318 0.89 5.32 29.57
N SER A 319 2.22 5.45 29.50
CA SER A 319 3.00 6.16 30.52
C SER A 319 2.88 7.70 30.44
N GLY A 320 1.99 8.23 29.61
CA GLY A 320 1.77 9.67 29.43
C GLY A 320 2.74 10.36 28.48
N GLY A 321 3.67 9.63 27.88
CA GLY A 321 4.50 10.09 26.76
C GLY A 321 3.72 10.15 25.45
N SER A 322 4.40 10.45 24.35
CA SER A 322 3.78 10.42 23.02
C SER A 322 4.78 10.18 21.91
N LEU A 323 4.34 9.49 20.86
CA LEU A 323 5.04 9.41 19.58
C LEU A 323 4.59 10.55 18.67
N ILE A 324 5.53 11.08 17.90
CA ILE A 324 5.28 12.03 16.82
C ILE A 324 5.73 11.37 15.52
N ILE A 325 4.81 11.18 14.58
CA ILE A 325 5.08 10.50 13.31
C ILE A 325 4.99 11.52 12.17
N ASP A 326 6.11 11.78 11.50
CA ASP A 326 6.22 12.71 10.39
C ASP A 326 6.58 11.98 9.09
N HIS A 327 5.84 12.28 8.03
CA HIS A 327 6.09 11.78 6.69
C HIS A 327 6.87 12.82 5.91
N THR A 328 8.04 12.43 5.38
CA THR A 328 8.83 13.22 4.43
C THR A 328 8.77 12.56 3.05
N GLU A 329 9.33 13.21 2.04
CA GLU A 329 9.39 12.68 0.66
C GLU A 329 10.07 11.30 0.58
N ALA A 330 11.18 11.11 1.31
CA ALA A 330 12.02 9.92 1.19
C ALA A 330 11.84 8.91 2.35
N MET A 331 11.47 9.37 3.53
CA MET A 331 11.46 8.56 4.76
C MET A 331 10.40 9.00 5.77
N VAL A 332 10.12 8.13 6.74
CA VAL A 332 9.25 8.44 7.88
C VAL A 332 10.10 8.62 9.12
N VAL A 333 9.88 9.72 9.85
CA VAL A 333 10.60 10.06 11.08
C VAL A 333 9.64 9.91 12.25
N ILE A 334 10.07 9.21 13.30
CA ILE A 334 9.29 9.00 14.52
C ILE A 334 10.09 9.52 15.71
N ASP A 335 9.52 10.47 16.44
CA ASP A 335 10.11 11.06 17.65
C ASP A 335 9.36 10.58 18.91
N VAL A 336 10.11 10.28 19.98
CA VAL A 336 9.58 9.73 21.24
C VAL A 336 9.70 10.78 22.35
N ASN A 337 8.56 11.29 22.80
CA ASN A 337 8.49 12.23 23.92
C ASN A 337 8.11 11.53 25.22
N SER A 338 8.81 11.85 26.31
CA SER A 338 8.47 11.38 27.66
C SER A 338 7.28 12.13 28.26
N GLY A 339 6.54 11.44 29.13
CA GLY A 339 5.41 12.01 29.88
C GLY A 339 5.85 12.71 31.17
N ARG A 340 4.95 13.53 31.74
CA ARG A 340 5.21 14.29 32.99
C ARG A 340 5.12 13.45 34.28
N ALA A 341 4.63 12.22 34.22
CA ALA A 341 4.36 11.42 35.42
C ALA A 341 4.80 9.96 35.22
N SER A 342 5.89 9.57 35.90
CA SER A 342 6.26 8.17 36.02
C SER A 342 6.72 7.89 37.46
N ASN A 343 6.40 6.69 37.97
CA ASN A 343 6.77 6.25 39.32
C ASN A 343 8.27 5.87 39.45
N GLU A 344 9.04 6.00 38.37
CA GLU A 344 10.47 5.71 38.32
C GLU A 344 11.27 6.88 38.90
N ARG A 345 12.29 6.59 39.71
CA ARG A 345 13.07 7.62 40.42
C ARG A 345 14.28 8.11 39.62
N THR A 346 14.69 7.40 38.58
CA THR A 346 15.89 7.72 37.79
C THR A 346 15.53 8.09 36.36
N GLN A 347 16.22 9.08 35.80
CA GLN A 347 16.01 9.51 34.41
C GLN A 347 16.24 8.35 33.41
N GLU A 348 17.22 7.49 33.67
CA GLU A 348 17.48 6.28 32.86
C GLU A 348 16.30 5.30 32.91
N GLY A 349 15.72 5.04 34.10
CA GLY A 349 14.56 4.15 34.23
C GLY A 349 13.34 4.65 33.47
N ILE A 350 13.10 5.97 33.50
CA ILE A 350 12.03 6.63 32.75
C ILE A 350 12.24 6.48 31.24
N ALA A 351 13.47 6.74 30.76
CA ALA A 351 13.84 6.62 29.35
C ALA A 351 13.65 5.18 28.86
N VAL A 352 14.18 4.20 29.58
CA VAL A 352 14.04 2.78 29.24
C VAL A 352 12.58 2.37 29.19
N LYS A 353 11.80 2.66 30.24
CA LYS A 353 10.38 2.30 30.29
C LYS A 353 9.59 2.91 29.12
N THR A 354 9.80 4.21 28.87
CA THR A 354 9.12 4.93 27.78
C THR A 354 9.53 4.40 26.41
N ASN A 355 10.81 4.12 26.18
CA ASN A 355 11.30 3.59 24.91
C ASN A 355 10.79 2.17 24.63
N PHE A 356 10.72 1.29 25.63
CA PHE A 356 10.15 -0.05 25.46
C PHE A 356 8.66 -0.02 25.15
N GLU A 357 7.94 0.94 25.73
CA GLU A 357 6.56 1.19 25.39
C GLU A 357 6.42 1.74 23.97
N ALA A 358 7.26 2.72 23.61
CA ALA A 358 7.34 3.29 22.28
C ALA A 358 7.62 2.23 21.22
N VAL A 359 8.52 1.26 21.46
CA VAL A 359 8.80 0.14 20.53
C VAL A 359 7.54 -0.63 20.18
N LYS A 360 6.72 -1.00 21.17
CA LYS A 360 5.48 -1.75 20.95
C LYS A 360 4.47 -0.94 20.16
N GLU A 361 4.34 0.34 20.50
CA GLU A 361 3.40 1.25 19.83
C GLU A 361 3.88 1.59 18.41
N VAL A 362 5.17 1.79 18.18
CA VAL A 362 5.74 1.98 16.84
C VAL A 362 5.48 0.76 15.97
N ALA A 363 5.80 -0.45 16.44
CA ALA A 363 5.54 -1.67 15.68
C ALA A 363 4.05 -1.85 15.35
N ARG A 364 3.15 -1.45 16.25
CA ARG A 364 1.70 -1.41 16.00
C ARG A 364 1.32 -0.36 14.95
N GLN A 365 1.81 0.87 15.08
CA GLN A 365 1.50 1.98 14.15
C GLN A 365 2.04 1.73 12.75
N LEU A 366 3.21 1.09 12.61
CA LEU A 366 3.76 0.70 11.31
C LEU A 366 2.82 -0.25 10.56
N ARG A 367 2.22 -1.22 11.27
CA ARG A 367 1.22 -2.14 10.71
C ARG A 367 -0.12 -1.45 10.45
N LEU A 368 -0.62 -0.70 11.43
CA LEU A 368 -1.91 -0.02 11.36
C LEU A 368 -1.98 1.01 10.23
N ARG A 369 -0.92 1.80 10.03
CA ARG A 369 -0.86 2.85 9.00
C ARG A 369 -0.28 2.36 7.67
N ASP A 370 0.12 1.09 7.63
CA ASP A 370 0.88 0.44 6.54
C ASP A 370 2.10 1.26 6.08
N ILE A 371 2.85 1.83 7.04
CA ILE A 371 4.05 2.63 6.77
C ILE A 371 5.14 1.73 6.19
N GLY A 372 5.75 2.12 5.07
CA GLY A 372 6.84 1.38 4.45
C GLY A 372 7.86 2.27 3.75
N GLY A 373 9.04 1.72 3.49
CA GLY A 373 10.22 2.46 3.04
C GLY A 373 11.26 2.59 4.16
N MET A 374 12.04 3.66 4.12
CA MET A 374 13.01 4.00 5.17
C MET A 374 12.29 4.66 6.35
N ILE A 375 12.58 4.19 7.56
CA ILE A 375 12.00 4.69 8.80
C ILE A 375 13.15 4.99 9.77
N MET A 376 13.12 6.19 10.35
CA MET A 376 14.04 6.64 11.40
C MET A 376 13.26 6.87 12.69
N ILE A 377 13.74 6.31 13.79
CA ILE A 377 13.09 6.44 15.11
C ILE A 377 14.10 7.06 16.07
N ASP A 378 13.77 8.25 16.57
CA ASP A 378 14.52 8.98 17.58
C ASP A 378 13.99 8.61 18.97
N PHE A 379 14.72 7.73 19.65
CA PHE A 379 14.38 7.28 21.00
C PHE A 379 15.02 8.21 22.04
N ILE A 380 14.45 8.27 23.24
CA ILE A 380 15.04 9.01 24.35
C ILE A 380 16.43 8.43 24.65
N ASP A 381 17.42 9.30 24.83
CA ASP A 381 18.80 8.89 25.11
C ASP A 381 18.90 7.93 26.31
N MET A 382 19.65 6.84 26.12
CA MET A 382 19.97 5.85 27.15
C MET A 382 21.48 5.71 27.29
N ASN A 383 21.99 5.90 28.50
CA ASN A 383 23.43 5.90 28.76
C ASN A 383 24.02 4.48 28.71
N GLN A 384 23.24 3.48 29.15
CA GLN A 384 23.73 2.10 29.22
C GLN A 384 23.64 1.40 27.86
N GLU A 385 24.76 0.85 27.40
CA GLU A 385 24.81 0.11 26.14
C GLU A 385 23.95 -1.17 26.16
N GLU A 386 23.82 -1.80 27.34
CA GLU A 386 22.95 -2.96 27.51
C GLU A 386 21.48 -2.61 27.21
N ASN A 387 20.99 -1.48 27.69
CA ASN A 387 19.63 -1.01 27.43
C ASN A 387 19.41 -0.73 25.94
N ARG A 388 20.38 -0.11 25.27
CA ARG A 388 20.37 0.13 23.81
C ARG A 388 20.28 -1.19 23.02
N ARG A 389 21.07 -2.20 23.38
CA ARG A 389 21.02 -3.53 22.75
C ARG A 389 19.68 -4.23 23.00
N ARG A 390 19.15 -4.16 24.23
CA ARG A 390 17.85 -4.75 24.58
C ARG A 390 16.70 -4.09 23.80
N LEU A 391 16.74 -2.77 23.59
CA LEU A 391 15.73 -2.04 22.81
C LEU A 391 15.67 -2.52 21.35
N VAL A 392 16.83 -2.67 20.69
CA VAL A 392 16.91 -3.19 19.31
C VAL A 392 16.35 -4.60 19.22
N ASN A 393 16.66 -5.45 20.19
CA ASN A 393 16.17 -6.83 20.22
C ASN A 393 14.64 -6.90 20.46
N GLU A 394 14.10 -6.02 21.30
CA GLU A 394 12.65 -5.94 21.50
C GLU A 394 11.95 -5.44 20.23
N MET A 395 12.51 -4.45 19.53
CA MET A 395 11.96 -4.00 18.24
C MET A 395 11.93 -5.13 17.20
N ARG A 396 13.03 -5.91 17.09
CA ARG A 396 13.06 -7.10 16.23
C ARG A 396 11.99 -8.11 16.61
N ARG A 397 11.78 -8.36 17.91
CA ARG A 397 10.78 -9.30 18.41
C ARG A 397 9.36 -8.87 18.05
N GLU A 398 9.02 -7.60 18.25
CA GLU A 398 7.69 -7.07 17.94
C GLU A 398 7.40 -7.10 16.43
N LEU A 399 8.41 -6.82 15.59
CA LEU A 399 8.28 -6.87 14.13
C LEU A 399 8.20 -8.30 13.55
N LEU A 400 8.50 -9.37 14.32
CA LEU A 400 8.26 -10.75 13.85
C LEU A 400 6.77 -11.04 13.58
N ARG A 401 5.87 -10.26 14.19
CA ARG A 401 4.43 -10.34 13.97
C ARG A 401 3.98 -9.64 12.69
N ASP A 402 4.84 -8.83 12.08
CA ASP A 402 4.56 -8.15 10.83
C ASP A 402 4.61 -9.14 9.65
N ARG A 403 3.76 -8.90 8.66
CA ARG A 403 3.75 -9.66 7.41
C ARG A 403 4.76 -9.09 6.43
N ALA A 404 5.04 -7.79 6.52
CA ALA A 404 6.05 -7.12 5.70
C ALA A 404 7.45 -7.55 6.10
N LYS A 405 8.34 -7.69 5.12
CA LYS A 405 9.76 -7.90 5.41
C LYS A 405 10.33 -6.62 6.03
N THR A 406 10.95 -6.77 7.19
CA THR A 406 11.57 -5.66 7.93
C THR A 406 13.05 -5.93 8.16
N VAL A 407 13.87 -4.88 8.07
CA VAL A 407 15.29 -4.92 8.45
C VAL A 407 15.53 -3.83 9.49
N VAL A 408 16.02 -4.21 10.68
CA VAL A 408 16.34 -3.28 11.77
C VAL A 408 17.84 -3.24 12.01
N HIS A 409 18.41 -2.04 11.87
CA HIS A 409 19.82 -1.78 12.13
C HIS A 409 20.05 -1.44 13.62
N PRO A 410 21.29 -1.61 14.12
CA PRO A 410 21.67 -1.09 15.43
C PRO A 410 21.42 0.42 15.54
N LEU A 411 21.29 0.93 16.77
CA LEU A 411 21.22 2.38 17.01
C LEU A 411 22.48 3.06 16.48
N SER A 412 22.30 4.18 15.79
CA SER A 412 23.40 5.00 15.31
C SER A 412 24.16 5.66 16.48
N PRO A 413 25.36 6.22 16.25
CA PRO A 413 26.07 7.01 17.25
C PRO A 413 25.25 8.20 17.77
N LEU A 414 24.27 8.68 16.99
CA LEU A 414 23.36 9.76 17.35
C LEU A 414 22.10 9.27 18.11
N GLY A 415 22.03 7.99 18.50
CA GLY A 415 20.87 7.44 19.22
C GLY A 415 19.69 7.03 18.32
N ILE A 416 19.75 7.35 17.02
CA ILE A 416 18.64 7.09 16.09
C ILE A 416 18.63 5.63 15.61
N MET A 417 17.47 4.97 15.69
CA MET A 417 17.23 3.66 15.09
C MET A 417 16.86 3.81 13.61
N GLN A 418 17.53 3.04 12.75
CA GLN A 418 17.23 2.99 11.32
C GLN A 418 16.63 1.64 10.97
N MET A 419 15.54 1.64 10.20
CA MET A 419 14.95 0.41 9.70
C MET A 419 14.33 0.60 8.31
N THR A 420 14.14 -0.52 7.62
CA THR A 420 13.35 -0.55 6.38
C THR A 420 12.19 -1.53 6.53
N ARG A 421 11.03 -1.17 6.00
CA ARG A 421 9.84 -2.03 5.92
C ARG A 421 9.34 -2.09 4.49
N GLN A 422 9.11 -3.30 3.98
CA GLN A 422 8.58 -3.50 2.62
C GLN A 422 7.21 -2.83 2.47
N ARG A 423 7.01 -2.04 1.39
CA ARG A 423 5.70 -1.51 1.01
C ARG A 423 4.87 -2.62 0.37
N ILE A 424 3.79 -3.04 1.05
CA ILE A 424 2.84 -4.02 0.52
C ILE A 424 1.67 -3.29 -0.16
N ARG A 425 1.16 -2.22 0.45
CA ARG A 425 0.03 -1.44 -0.03
C ARG A 425 0.35 0.06 0.04
N GLN A 426 -0.55 0.88 -0.50
CA GLN A 426 -0.54 2.32 -0.24
C GLN A 426 -0.81 2.56 1.25
N SER A 427 -0.17 3.59 1.82
CA SER A 427 -0.35 3.90 3.24
C SER A 427 -1.80 4.34 3.52
N MET A 428 -2.26 4.15 4.76
CA MET A 428 -3.63 4.53 5.14
C MET A 428 -3.91 6.01 4.89
N ALA A 429 -2.92 6.89 5.11
CA ALA A 429 -3.06 8.32 4.88
C ALA A 429 -3.28 8.63 3.38
N GLU A 430 -2.48 8.06 2.48
CA GLU A 430 -2.63 8.27 1.03
C GLU A 430 -4.01 7.82 0.51
N ARG A 431 -4.60 6.79 1.12
CA ARG A 431 -5.91 6.24 0.71
C ARG A 431 -7.11 7.05 1.20
N THR A 432 -6.94 7.82 2.27
CA THR A 432 -8.05 8.48 2.99
C THR A 432 -7.90 10.01 3.06
N SER A 433 -6.78 10.55 2.59
CA SER A 433 -6.50 11.98 2.58
C SER A 433 -6.14 12.45 1.18
N GLN A 434 -6.34 13.73 0.94
CA GLN A 434 -5.89 14.43 -0.25
C GLN A 434 -4.81 15.42 0.16
N GLU A 435 -3.90 15.73 -0.75
CA GLU A 435 -2.94 16.81 -0.54
C GLU A 435 -3.71 18.10 -0.25
N CYS A 436 -3.25 18.84 0.76
CA CYS A 436 -3.87 20.11 1.10
C CYS A 436 -3.75 21.07 -0.09
N PRO A 437 -4.86 21.59 -0.64
CA PRO A 437 -4.83 22.42 -1.84
C PRO A 437 -4.16 23.79 -1.61
N PHE A 438 -3.95 24.17 -0.35
CA PHE A 438 -3.36 25.47 0.01
C PHE A 438 -1.87 25.41 0.31
N CYS A 439 -1.39 24.30 0.89
CA CYS A 439 0.00 24.20 1.32
C CYS A 439 0.76 23.10 0.56
N LEU A 440 0.08 22.37 -0.32
CA LEU A 440 0.62 21.26 -1.12
C LEU A 440 1.43 20.29 -0.26
N GLY A 441 0.89 19.95 0.92
CA GLY A 441 1.51 19.03 1.88
C GLY A 441 2.54 19.63 2.82
N THR A 442 2.94 20.90 2.68
CA THR A 442 3.96 21.52 3.56
C THR A 442 3.48 21.76 5.00
N GLY A 443 2.15 21.74 5.22
CA GLY A 443 1.54 22.03 6.52
C GLY A 443 1.73 23.48 7.00
N ARG A 444 2.21 24.38 6.13
CA ARG A 444 2.49 25.78 6.44
C ARG A 444 1.92 26.66 5.34
N VAL A 445 1.38 27.82 5.72
CA VAL A 445 0.99 28.88 4.79
C VAL A 445 1.83 30.12 5.09
N ILE A 446 2.07 30.95 4.09
CA ILE A 446 2.81 32.21 4.27
C ILE A 446 2.04 33.08 5.26
N SER A 447 2.76 33.68 6.22
CA SER A 447 2.16 34.57 7.23
C SER A 447 1.60 35.84 6.57
N PRO A 448 0.45 36.37 7.03
CA PRO A 448 -0.15 37.59 6.47
C PRO A 448 0.81 38.78 6.41
N GLU A 449 1.69 38.91 7.40
CA GLU A 449 2.73 39.94 7.46
C GLU A 449 3.66 39.89 6.24
N SER A 450 4.00 38.68 5.79
CA SER A 450 4.89 38.45 4.66
C SER A 450 4.18 38.79 3.35
N VAL A 451 2.92 38.37 3.19
CA VAL A 451 2.09 38.74 2.03
C VAL A 451 1.91 40.25 1.93
N VAL A 452 1.66 40.92 3.05
CA VAL A 452 1.59 42.40 3.11
C VAL A 452 2.91 43.04 2.70
N ALA A 453 4.05 42.48 3.11
CA ALA A 453 5.36 42.97 2.69
C ALA A 453 5.62 42.73 1.19
N ASP A 454 5.14 41.62 0.63
CA ASP A 454 5.25 41.33 -0.80
C ASP A 454 4.40 42.30 -1.64
N ILE A 455 3.17 42.56 -1.21
CA ILE A 455 2.30 43.60 -1.78
C ILE A 455 2.98 44.97 -1.71
N ASP A 456 3.58 45.33 -0.57
CA ASP A 456 4.30 46.60 -0.39
C ASP A 456 5.45 46.76 -1.39
N ARG A 457 6.27 45.71 -1.57
CA ARG A 457 7.36 45.70 -2.55
C ARG A 457 6.83 45.84 -3.97
N TRP A 458 5.73 45.15 -4.30
CA TRP A 458 5.07 45.26 -5.59
C TRP A 458 4.55 46.68 -5.84
N LEU A 459 3.86 47.28 -4.87
CA LEU A 459 3.35 48.66 -4.97
C LEU A 459 4.47 49.67 -5.17
N ARG A 460 5.61 49.47 -4.50
CA ARG A 460 6.81 50.31 -4.68
C ARG A 460 7.33 50.27 -6.12
N ARG A 461 7.39 49.08 -6.74
CA ARG A 461 7.82 48.92 -8.14
C ARG A 461 6.79 49.49 -9.11
N PHE A 462 5.51 49.23 -8.88
CA PHE A 462 4.41 49.81 -9.64
C PHE A 462 4.49 51.34 -9.66
N ARG A 463 4.71 51.95 -8.50
CA ARG A 463 4.82 53.41 -8.38
C ARG A 463 6.06 53.99 -9.07
N ALA A 464 7.16 53.24 -9.13
CA ALA A 464 8.37 53.66 -9.83
C ALA A 464 8.17 53.76 -11.35
N GLY A 465 7.34 52.88 -11.93
CA GLY A 465 7.09 52.83 -13.37
C GLY A 465 5.80 53.50 -13.83
N THR A 466 4.93 53.97 -12.94
CA THR A 466 3.58 54.44 -13.31
C THR A 466 3.08 55.57 -12.41
N TRP A 467 2.32 56.50 -13.01
CA TRP A 467 1.69 57.65 -12.33
C TRP A 467 0.21 57.46 -12.00
N SER A 468 -0.25 56.21 -11.89
CA SER A 468 -1.64 55.90 -11.51
C SER A 468 -1.91 56.32 -10.06
N LEU A 469 -3.10 56.85 -9.81
CA LEU A 469 -3.57 57.24 -8.48
C LEU A 469 -4.27 56.10 -7.73
N GLY A 470 -4.55 54.98 -8.40
CA GLY A 470 -5.21 53.84 -7.78
C GLY A 470 -4.83 52.48 -8.38
N VAL A 471 -4.90 51.46 -7.54
CA VAL A 471 -4.71 50.05 -7.91
C VAL A 471 -5.64 49.17 -7.09
N THR A 472 -6.15 48.11 -7.70
CA THR A 472 -6.95 47.10 -7.01
C THR A 472 -6.08 45.88 -6.74
N VAL A 473 -5.98 45.44 -5.49
CA VAL A 473 -5.26 44.26 -5.05
C VAL A 473 -6.29 43.21 -4.64
N ALA A 474 -6.37 42.13 -5.40
CA ALA A 474 -7.18 40.96 -5.07
C ALA A 474 -6.32 39.94 -4.30
N THR A 475 -6.83 39.42 -3.18
CA THR A 475 -6.18 38.36 -2.41
C THR A 475 -7.23 37.58 -1.63
N HIS A 476 -6.82 36.48 -1.01
CA HIS A 476 -7.71 35.63 -0.21
C HIS A 476 -8.40 36.43 0.92
N PRO A 477 -9.68 36.18 1.25
CA PRO A 477 -10.41 36.92 2.28
C PRO A 477 -9.69 37.01 3.64
N TYR A 478 -8.96 35.96 4.01
CA TYR A 478 -8.11 35.94 5.22
C TYR A 478 -7.09 37.09 5.27
N ILE A 479 -6.41 37.38 4.14
CA ILE A 479 -5.42 38.44 4.05
C ILE A 479 -6.10 39.81 3.98
N VAL A 480 -7.21 39.93 3.25
CA VAL A 480 -8.00 41.17 3.20
C VAL A 480 -8.43 41.57 4.62
N HIS A 481 -9.04 40.65 5.37
CA HIS A 481 -9.46 40.91 6.75
C HIS A 481 -8.28 41.29 7.67
N TYR A 482 -7.11 40.66 7.50
CA TYR A 482 -5.89 41.04 8.23
C TYR A 482 -5.46 42.47 7.92
N ILE A 483 -5.41 42.85 6.63
CA ILE A 483 -5.06 44.20 6.17
C ILE A 483 -6.08 45.22 6.69
N GLU A 484 -7.37 44.87 6.64
CA GLU A 484 -8.46 45.75 7.07
C GLU A 484 -8.43 46.04 8.57
N ARG A 485 -8.16 45.02 9.39
CA ARG A 485 -7.99 45.17 10.84
C ARG A 485 -6.80 46.06 11.19
N ASN A 486 -5.78 46.07 10.33
CA ASN A 486 -4.55 46.84 10.48
C ASN A 486 -4.47 48.06 9.54
N LYS A 487 -5.62 48.63 9.14
CA LYS A 487 -5.75 49.75 8.17
C LYS A 487 -4.76 50.90 8.38
N SER A 488 -4.46 51.26 9.63
CA SER A 488 -3.55 52.36 9.97
C SER A 488 -2.09 52.07 9.62
N THR A 489 -1.65 50.83 9.77
CA THR A 489 -0.26 50.40 9.51
C THR A 489 -0.07 49.81 8.11
N THR A 490 -1.15 49.52 7.37
CA THR A 490 -1.10 48.99 6.00
C THR A 490 -1.61 50.03 4.98
N LEU A 491 -2.93 50.10 4.75
CA LEU A 491 -3.55 50.92 3.71
C LEU A 491 -3.25 52.41 3.86
N ASN A 492 -3.32 52.95 5.08
CA ASN A 492 -3.00 54.36 5.33
C ASN A 492 -1.51 54.66 5.12
N ARG A 493 -0.63 53.70 5.45
CA ARG A 493 0.80 53.82 5.18
C ARG A 493 1.06 53.83 3.68
N TRP A 494 0.49 52.89 2.92
CA TRP A 494 0.62 52.86 1.46
C TRP A 494 0.11 54.13 0.79
N LEU A 495 -1.05 54.64 1.25
CA LEU A 495 -1.59 55.91 0.76
C LEU A 495 -0.64 57.08 1.01
N ARG A 496 -0.03 57.18 2.19
CA ARG A 496 0.91 58.26 2.53
C ARG A 496 2.28 58.11 1.84
N SER A 497 2.83 56.90 1.83
CA SER A 497 4.18 56.63 1.32
C SER A 497 4.27 56.64 -0.20
N TYR A 498 3.23 56.18 -0.89
CA TYR A 498 3.23 56.07 -2.35
C TYR A 498 2.28 57.04 -3.05
N PHE A 499 1.46 57.78 -2.29
CA PHE A 499 0.38 58.61 -2.82
C PHE A 499 -0.56 57.82 -3.74
N LEU A 500 -0.85 56.57 -3.35
CA LEU A 500 -1.57 55.59 -4.15
C LEU A 500 -2.75 55.02 -3.35
N ARG A 501 -3.95 55.07 -3.91
CA ARG A 501 -5.13 54.46 -3.30
C ARG A 501 -5.21 52.98 -3.64
N VAL A 502 -5.04 52.13 -2.63
CA VAL A 502 -5.15 50.68 -2.78
C VAL A 502 -6.57 50.24 -2.43
N HIS A 503 -7.24 49.60 -3.38
CA HIS A 503 -8.54 48.98 -3.19
C HIS A 503 -8.35 47.47 -2.99
N MET A 504 -8.82 46.93 -1.87
CA MET A 504 -8.76 45.49 -1.64
C MET A 504 -9.99 44.83 -2.28
N ARG A 505 -9.76 43.70 -2.96
CA ARG A 505 -10.81 42.82 -3.48
C ARG A 505 -10.64 41.44 -2.88
N GLU A 506 -11.71 40.86 -2.38
CA GLU A 506 -11.72 39.47 -1.92
C GLU A 506 -11.84 38.54 -3.12
N ASP A 507 -11.01 37.50 -3.14
CA ASP A 507 -11.02 36.49 -4.20
C ASP A 507 -10.65 35.13 -3.59
N GLU A 508 -11.64 34.27 -3.41
CA GLU A 508 -11.48 32.93 -2.82
C GLU A 508 -10.70 31.97 -3.73
N SER A 509 -10.54 32.32 -5.01
CA SER A 509 -9.76 31.53 -5.97
C SER A 509 -8.24 31.75 -5.87
N ILE A 510 -7.81 32.74 -5.09
CA ILE A 510 -6.40 33.08 -4.88
C ILE A 510 -5.91 32.41 -3.60
N GLU A 511 -4.74 31.77 -3.66
CA GLU A 511 -4.11 31.17 -2.49
C GLU A 511 -3.80 32.23 -1.42
N ALA A 512 -3.84 31.86 -0.13
CA ALA A 512 -3.63 32.82 0.96
C ALA A 512 -2.25 33.48 0.95
N GLY A 513 -1.25 32.89 0.29
CA GLY A 513 0.07 33.48 0.09
C GLY A 513 0.18 34.44 -1.09
N ASP A 514 -0.81 34.44 -1.98
CA ASP A 514 -0.75 35.12 -3.27
C ASP A 514 -1.67 36.34 -3.34
N PHE A 515 -1.40 37.19 -4.32
CA PHE A 515 -2.22 38.35 -4.66
C PHE A 515 -2.17 38.62 -6.16
N ARG A 516 -3.23 39.25 -6.68
CA ARG A 516 -3.29 39.74 -8.05
C ARG A 516 -3.60 41.22 -8.06
N CYS A 517 -2.91 41.97 -8.92
CA CYS A 517 -3.09 43.41 -9.03
C CYS A 517 -3.76 43.78 -10.36
N PHE A 518 -4.71 44.72 -10.30
CA PHE A 518 -5.47 45.19 -11.46
C PHE A 518 -5.40 46.71 -11.57
N SER A 519 -5.31 47.23 -12.80
CA SER A 519 -5.31 48.68 -13.04
C SER A 519 -6.73 49.26 -13.02
N GLY A 520 -6.98 50.18 -12.09
CA GLY A 520 -8.27 50.88 -11.96
C GLY A 520 -9.47 49.94 -11.76
N THR A 521 -10.60 50.29 -12.38
CA THR A 521 -11.86 49.50 -12.44
C THR A 521 -11.86 48.43 -13.54
N SER A 522 -10.76 48.28 -14.27
CA SER A 522 -10.67 47.31 -15.37
C SER A 522 -10.24 45.93 -14.87
N SER A 523 -10.71 44.87 -15.53
CA SER A 523 -10.30 43.48 -15.26
C SER A 523 -8.89 43.14 -15.78
N ASN A 524 -8.07 44.14 -16.14
CA ASN A 524 -6.77 43.92 -16.72
C ASN A 524 -5.74 43.63 -15.62
N GLU A 525 -5.28 42.38 -15.56
CA GLU A 525 -4.30 41.93 -14.59
C GLU A 525 -2.90 42.47 -14.94
N ILE A 526 -2.26 43.11 -13.96
CA ILE A 526 -0.92 43.71 -14.09
C ILE A 526 0.10 43.13 -13.11
N THR A 527 -0.26 42.09 -12.35
CA THR A 527 0.59 41.46 -11.32
C THR A 527 1.99 41.15 -11.83
N ASN A 528 2.10 40.39 -12.93
CA ASN A 528 3.37 39.93 -13.50
C ASN A 528 4.25 41.03 -14.10
N ARG A 529 3.73 42.24 -14.31
CA ARG A 529 4.51 43.36 -14.87
C ARG A 529 5.44 44.00 -13.84
N TYR A 530 5.18 43.79 -12.55
CA TYR A 530 5.92 44.42 -11.45
C TYR A 530 6.30 43.45 -10.31
N LEU A 531 6.08 42.14 -10.55
CA LEU A 531 6.47 41.03 -9.66
C LEU A 531 7.99 40.79 -9.60
#